data_AF-E0XDP6-F1
#
_entry.id   AF-E0XDP6-F1
#
_cell.length_a   1.000
_cell.length_b   1.000
_cell.length_c   1.000
_cell.angle_alpha   90.00
_cell.angle_beta   90.00
_cell.angle_gamma   90.00
#
_symmetry.space_group_name_H-M   'P 1'
#
loop_
_entity.id
_entity.type
_entity.pdbx_description
1 polymer ?
#
loop_
_entity_poly.entity_id
_entity_poly.type
_entity_poly.pdbx_seq_one_letter_code
_entity_poly.pdbx_strand_id
1 'polypeptide(L)'
;IVRADVPFRRAESKYSVEQVGVTVEFYGGELNGVSYSDPATVKKYARRAQLGEIFELDRATLKSDGVFRSSPRGWFTFGHASFALLFFFGHIWHGARTLFRDVFAGIDPDLDAQVEFGAFQKLGDPTTKRQAV
;
A
#
# COMPACT_ATOMS: atom_id res chain seq x y z
N ILE A 1 -11.75 -25.90 -13.45
CA ILE A 1 -12.98 -26.68 -13.17
C ILE A 1 -13.03 -26.94 -11.67
N VAL A 2 -14.09 -26.53 -10.97
CA VAL A 2 -14.24 -26.76 -9.52
C VAL A 2 -14.50 -28.26 -9.28
N ARG A 3 -13.83 -28.82 -8.26
CA ARG A 3 -13.93 -30.25 -7.92
C ARG A 3 -14.42 -30.50 -6.50
N ALA A 4 -14.11 -29.61 -5.57
CA ALA A 4 -14.58 -29.65 -4.19
C ALA A 4 -14.63 -28.24 -3.58
N ASP A 5 -15.48 -28.05 -2.58
CA ASP A 5 -15.58 -26.81 -1.80
C ASP A 5 -16.00 -27.08 -0.33
N VAL A 6 -15.95 -26.01 0.47
CA VAL A 6 -16.62 -25.95 1.78
C VAL A 6 -17.84 -25.05 1.61
N PRO A 7 -19.05 -25.63 1.46
CA PRO A 7 -20.23 -24.85 1.09
C PRO A 7 -20.67 -23.94 2.24
N PHE A 8 -21.06 -22.71 1.92
CA PHE A 8 -21.65 -21.79 2.89
C PHE A 8 -23.06 -22.24 3.30
N ARG A 9 -23.95 -22.44 2.32
CA ARG A 9 -25.27 -23.08 2.51
C ARG A 9 -25.20 -24.55 2.09
N ARG A 10 -25.69 -25.45 2.94
CA ARG A 10 -25.55 -26.90 2.73
C ARG A 10 -26.70 -27.55 1.96
N ALA A 11 -27.85 -26.87 1.83
CA ALA A 11 -29.09 -27.48 1.30
C ALA A 11 -28.96 -28.06 -0.11
N GLU A 12 -28.18 -27.44 -0.98
CA GLU A 12 -27.99 -27.86 -2.37
C GLU A 12 -26.49 -28.02 -2.70
N SER A 13 -25.68 -28.38 -1.71
CA SER A 13 -24.25 -28.61 -1.96
C SER A 13 -24.06 -29.80 -2.90
N LYS A 14 -23.17 -29.64 -3.87
CA LYS A 14 -22.80 -30.67 -4.86
C LYS A 14 -21.31 -31.02 -4.83
N TYR A 15 -20.51 -30.20 -4.16
CA TYR A 15 -19.05 -30.27 -4.15
C TYR A 15 -18.47 -30.34 -2.74
N SER A 16 -19.28 -30.62 -1.72
CA SER A 16 -18.76 -30.77 -0.36
C SER A 16 -17.69 -31.85 -0.29
N VAL A 17 -16.72 -31.68 0.61
CA VAL A 17 -15.64 -32.65 0.88
C VAL A 17 -16.21 -34.05 1.12
N GLU A 18 -17.34 -34.15 1.81
CA GLU A 18 -18.07 -35.38 2.09
C GLU A 18 -18.63 -36.04 0.81
N GLN A 19 -19.27 -35.27 -0.08
CA GLN A 19 -19.88 -35.79 -1.30
C GLN A 19 -18.84 -36.21 -2.34
N VAL A 20 -17.72 -35.50 -2.39
CA VAL A 20 -16.65 -35.74 -3.36
C VAL A 20 -15.67 -36.82 -2.87
N GLY A 21 -15.56 -37.03 -1.56
CA GLY A 21 -14.65 -38.02 -0.97
C GLY A 21 -13.18 -37.56 -1.01
N VAL A 22 -12.93 -36.28 -0.74
CA VAL A 22 -11.57 -35.72 -0.76
C VAL A 22 -10.75 -36.28 0.41
N THR A 23 -9.53 -36.71 0.13
CA THR A 23 -8.52 -37.11 1.12
C THR A 23 -7.31 -36.16 1.08
N VAL A 24 -6.47 -36.21 2.10
CA VAL A 24 -5.18 -35.50 2.13
C VAL A 24 -4.08 -36.48 2.50
N GLU A 25 -2.93 -36.39 1.83
CA GLU A 25 -1.72 -37.15 2.10
C GLU A 25 -0.54 -36.18 2.15
N PHE A 26 0.33 -36.35 3.15
CA PHE A 26 1.47 -35.47 3.41
C PHE A 26 2.78 -36.12 2.96
N TYR A 27 3.66 -35.33 2.35
CA TYR A 27 5.00 -35.74 1.92
C TYR A 27 6.04 -34.80 2.53
N GLY A 28 6.99 -35.35 3.29
CA GLY A 28 7.98 -34.59 4.04
C GLY A 28 7.42 -33.94 5.33
N GLY A 29 8.32 -33.34 6.10
CA GLY A 29 7.98 -32.72 7.39
C GLY A 29 7.55 -33.73 8.46
N GLU A 30 6.91 -33.22 9.51
CA GLU A 30 6.48 -34.00 10.67
C GLU A 30 5.39 -35.03 10.33
N LEU A 31 4.51 -34.71 9.38
CA LEU A 31 3.38 -35.57 8.99
C LEU A 31 3.69 -36.48 7.79
N ASN A 32 4.98 -36.71 7.46
CA ASN A 32 5.36 -37.47 6.28
C ASN A 32 4.72 -38.88 6.22
N GLY A 33 4.07 -39.21 5.10
CA GLY A 33 3.41 -40.48 4.87
C GLY A 33 2.07 -40.64 5.59
N VAL A 34 1.60 -39.62 6.30
CA VAL A 34 0.29 -39.64 6.96
C VAL A 34 -0.80 -39.25 5.96
N SER A 35 -1.89 -40.01 5.96
CA SER A 35 -3.10 -39.69 5.19
C SER A 35 -4.32 -39.56 6.09
N TYR A 36 -5.22 -38.63 5.74
CA TYR A 36 -6.51 -38.44 6.40
C TYR A 36 -7.64 -38.48 5.36
N SER A 37 -8.72 -39.15 5.72
CA SER A 37 -9.96 -39.23 4.94
C SER A 37 -11.18 -38.69 5.69
N ASP A 38 -11.06 -38.41 6.99
CA ASP A 38 -12.17 -37.85 7.74
C ASP A 38 -12.43 -36.39 7.30
N PRO A 39 -13.67 -36.04 6.92
CA PRO A 39 -13.96 -34.73 6.34
C PRO A 39 -13.60 -33.56 7.26
N ALA A 40 -13.66 -33.74 8.58
CA ALA A 40 -13.34 -32.70 9.55
C ALA A 40 -11.85 -32.29 9.46
N THR A 41 -10.94 -33.27 9.48
CA THR A 41 -9.50 -33.06 9.39
C THR A 41 -9.08 -32.62 7.98
N VAL A 42 -9.66 -33.22 6.93
CA VAL A 42 -9.42 -32.79 5.54
C VAL A 42 -9.77 -31.31 5.37
N LYS A 43 -10.95 -30.87 5.83
CA LYS A 43 -11.33 -29.44 5.78
C LYS A 43 -10.43 -28.55 6.64
N LYS A 44 -9.94 -29.04 7.78
CA LYS A 44 -8.99 -28.30 8.64
C LYS A 44 -7.68 -28.01 7.90
N TYR A 45 -7.09 -29.02 7.26
CA TYR A 45 -5.85 -28.83 6.50
C TYR A 45 -6.08 -28.07 5.20
N ALA A 46 -7.20 -28.29 4.49
CA ALA A 46 -7.54 -27.52 3.30
C ALA A 46 -7.65 -26.01 3.59
N ARG A 47 -8.23 -25.61 4.73
CA ARG A 47 -8.27 -24.20 5.15
C ARG A 47 -6.89 -23.62 5.45
N ARG A 48 -5.98 -24.41 6.02
CA ARG A 48 -4.59 -23.98 6.28
C ARG A 48 -3.78 -23.87 5.00
N ALA A 49 -3.94 -24.81 4.08
CA ALA A 49 -3.27 -24.84 2.78
C ALA A 49 -3.62 -23.63 1.89
N GLN A 50 -4.77 -22.98 2.13
CA GLN A 50 -5.11 -21.72 1.44
C GLN A 50 -4.07 -20.62 1.68
N LEU A 51 -3.35 -20.67 2.81
CA LEU A 51 -2.30 -19.72 3.17
C LEU A 51 -0.90 -20.12 2.64
N GLY A 52 -0.80 -21.26 1.93
CA GLY A 52 0.46 -21.85 1.49
C GLY A 52 0.89 -23.02 2.37
N GLU A 53 2.20 -23.15 2.59
CA GLU A 53 2.81 -24.20 3.41
C GLU A 53 2.29 -24.19 4.85
N ILE A 54 2.13 -25.39 5.41
CA ILE A 54 1.52 -25.58 6.74
C ILE A 54 2.63 -25.77 7.77
N PHE A 55 2.57 -24.99 8.85
CA PHE A 55 3.49 -25.07 9.97
C PHE A 55 2.76 -25.35 11.29
N GLU A 56 3.46 -25.99 12.22
CA GLU A 56 3.10 -25.98 13.63
C GLU A 56 3.59 -24.68 14.27
N LEU A 57 2.73 -24.04 15.07
CA LEU A 57 3.02 -22.75 15.70
C LEU A 57 2.64 -22.78 17.17
N ASP A 58 3.60 -22.48 18.04
CA ASP A 58 3.34 -22.25 19.47
C ASP A 58 2.63 -20.91 19.67
N ARG A 59 1.45 -20.96 20.29
CA ARG A 59 0.66 -19.78 20.64
C ARG A 59 0.70 -19.47 22.13
N ALA A 60 1.15 -20.40 22.97
CA ALA A 60 1.08 -20.27 24.42
C ALA A 60 2.13 -19.31 24.96
N THR A 61 3.37 -19.40 24.47
CA THR A 61 4.50 -18.60 24.98
C THR A 61 4.24 -17.10 24.96
N LEU A 62 3.72 -16.57 23.84
CA LEU A 62 3.43 -15.13 23.68
C LEU A 62 1.94 -14.78 23.77
N LYS A 63 1.08 -15.76 24.09
CA LYS A 63 -0.39 -15.60 24.08
C LYS A 63 -0.90 -15.04 22.75
N SER A 64 -0.39 -15.56 21.64
CA SER A 64 -0.65 -15.06 20.29
C SER A 64 -2.14 -15.16 19.92
N ASP A 65 -2.73 -14.02 19.54
CA ASP A 65 -4.17 -13.87 19.26
C ASP A 65 -4.64 -14.60 17.99
N GLY A 66 -3.74 -14.84 17.04
CA GLY A 66 -4.05 -15.50 15.77
C GLY A 66 -4.34 -14.54 14.61
N VAL A 67 -4.01 -13.26 14.75
CA VAL A 67 -4.14 -12.25 13.69
C VAL A 67 -2.74 -11.91 13.12
N PHE A 68 -2.64 -11.71 11.81
CA PHE A 68 -1.36 -11.36 11.18
C PHE A 68 -0.84 -9.99 11.64
N ARG A 69 0.48 -9.80 11.51
CA ARG A 69 1.18 -8.53 11.73
C ARG A 69 2.03 -8.21 10.51
N SER A 70 2.35 -6.93 10.31
CA SER A 70 3.32 -6.50 9.31
C SER A 70 4.76 -6.79 9.76
N SER A 71 5.70 -6.77 8.81
CA SER A 71 7.12 -6.95 9.08
C SER A 71 7.85 -5.60 9.19
N PRO A 72 9.11 -5.59 9.70
CA PRO A 72 9.94 -4.39 9.66
C PRO A 72 10.12 -3.81 8.26
N ARG A 73 10.08 -4.64 7.21
CA ARG A 73 10.06 -4.16 5.81
C ARG A 73 8.85 -3.25 5.56
N GLY A 74 7.66 -3.68 5.96
CA GLY A 74 6.44 -2.88 5.82
C GLY A 74 6.49 -1.57 6.60
N TRP A 75 6.92 -1.63 7.87
CA TRP A 75 7.06 -0.44 8.72
C TRP A 75 8.09 0.56 8.20
N PHE A 76 9.25 0.07 7.76
CA PHE A 76 10.30 0.90 7.16
C PHE A 76 9.79 1.60 5.90
N THR A 77 9.19 0.84 4.98
CA THR A 77 8.66 1.40 3.73
C THR A 77 7.60 2.45 3.99
N PHE A 78 6.65 2.19 4.90
CA PHE A 78 5.61 3.14 5.26
C PHE A 78 6.18 4.46 5.81
N GLY A 79 7.11 4.38 6.78
CA GLY A 79 7.72 5.55 7.37
C GLY A 79 8.47 6.39 6.34
N HIS A 80 9.31 5.76 5.53
CA HIS A 80 10.13 6.47 4.53
C HIS A 80 9.30 7.08 3.41
N ALA A 81 8.30 6.37 2.90
CA ALA A 81 7.41 6.91 1.88
C ALA A 81 6.67 8.17 2.41
N SER A 82 6.20 8.12 3.65
CA SER A 82 5.50 9.25 4.28
C SER A 82 6.43 10.45 4.50
N PHE A 83 7.61 10.23 5.09
CA PHE A 83 8.55 11.32 5.36
C PHE A 83 9.15 11.92 4.10
N ALA A 84 9.42 11.13 3.06
CA ALA A 84 9.90 11.64 1.79
C ALA A 84 8.89 12.62 1.16
N LEU A 85 7.59 12.31 1.24
CA LEU A 85 6.54 13.19 0.75
C LEU A 85 6.47 14.50 1.54
N LEU A 86 6.60 14.43 2.88
CA LEU A 86 6.66 15.62 3.73
C LEU A 86 7.89 16.48 3.41
N PHE A 87 9.04 15.85 3.19
CA PHE A 87 10.28 16.57 2.85
C PHE A 87 10.24 17.20 1.47
N PHE A 88 9.52 16.59 0.52
CA PHE A 88 9.27 17.24 -0.77
C PHE A 88 8.51 18.57 -0.60
N PHE A 89 7.47 18.59 0.25
CA PHE A 89 6.78 19.85 0.56
C PHE A 89 7.71 20.86 1.23
N GLY A 90 8.52 20.43 2.20
CA GLY A 90 9.53 21.27 2.83
C GLY A 90 10.53 21.85 1.82
N HIS A 91 10.97 21.06 0.84
CA HIS A 91 11.86 21.50 -0.23
C HIS A 91 11.23 22.61 -1.07
N ILE A 92 9.99 22.45 -1.53
CA ILE A 92 9.27 23.46 -2.31
C ILE A 92 9.08 24.75 -1.50
N TRP A 93 8.61 24.62 -0.26
CA TRP A 93 8.42 25.75 0.64
C TRP A 93 9.71 26.55 0.85
N HIS A 94 10.80 25.89 1.26
CA HIS A 94 12.06 26.55 1.53
C HIS A 94 12.74 27.07 0.26
N GLY A 95 12.59 26.38 -0.87
CA GLY A 95 13.06 26.84 -2.18
C GLY A 95 12.40 28.16 -2.58
N ALA A 96 11.07 28.23 -2.52
CA ALA A 96 10.32 29.46 -2.80
C ALA A 96 10.70 30.58 -1.84
N ARG A 97 10.78 30.29 -0.53
CA ARG A 97 11.16 31.26 0.51
C ARG A 97 12.54 31.87 0.28
N THR A 98 13.47 31.09 -0.30
CA THR A 98 14.85 31.51 -0.57
C THR A 98 14.92 32.38 -1.82
N LEU A 99 14.27 31.97 -2.91
CA LEU A 99 14.31 32.69 -4.18
C LEU A 99 13.51 34.00 -4.14
N PHE A 100 12.31 33.98 -3.54
CA PHE A 100 11.40 35.12 -3.44
C PHE A 100 11.50 35.80 -2.07
N ARG A 101 12.73 35.92 -1.54
CA ARG A 101 12.97 36.46 -0.19
C ARG A 101 12.62 37.94 -0.08
N ASP A 102 12.88 38.70 -1.14
CA ASP A 102 12.64 40.13 -1.29
C ASP A 102 11.16 40.48 -1.16
N VAL A 103 10.27 39.67 -1.73
CA VAL A 103 8.80 39.87 -1.69
C VAL A 103 8.09 39.09 -0.59
N PHE A 104 8.82 38.43 0.32
CA PHE A 104 8.22 37.55 1.33
C PHE A 104 7.28 38.27 2.31
N ALA A 105 7.53 39.56 2.57
CA ALA A 105 6.70 40.39 3.46
C ALA A 105 5.63 41.21 2.70
N GLY A 106 5.48 40.99 1.39
CA GLY A 106 4.63 41.79 0.51
C GLY A 106 5.39 42.28 -0.73
N ILE A 107 4.65 42.65 -1.77
CA ILE A 107 5.20 43.27 -2.99
C ILE A 107 5.40 44.78 -2.80
N ASP A 108 6.14 45.39 -3.73
CA ASP A 108 6.26 46.84 -3.82
C ASP A 108 4.87 47.48 -4.04
N PRO A 109 4.44 48.45 -3.21
CA PRO A 109 3.17 49.14 -3.40
C PRO A 109 3.08 49.92 -4.72
N ASP A 110 4.20 50.27 -5.37
CA ASP A 110 4.23 51.10 -6.58
C ASP A 110 4.48 50.30 -7.88
N LEU A 111 4.09 49.01 -7.93
CA LEU A 111 4.45 48.06 -9.01
C LEU A 111 3.68 48.24 -10.35
N ASP A 112 2.66 49.08 -10.38
CA ASP A 112 1.56 49.05 -11.38
C ASP A 112 2.01 49.07 -12.85
N ALA A 113 2.97 49.92 -13.23
CA ALA A 113 3.36 50.06 -14.63
C ALA A 113 4.01 48.78 -15.21
N GLN A 114 4.66 47.95 -14.38
CA GLN A 114 5.41 46.76 -14.85
C GLN A 114 4.53 45.57 -15.21
N VAL A 115 3.25 45.58 -14.80
CA VAL A 115 2.29 44.49 -15.04
C VAL A 115 1.26 44.83 -16.13
N GLU A 116 1.32 46.03 -16.70
CA GLU A 116 0.45 46.43 -17.81
C GLU A 116 0.78 45.69 -19.11
N PHE A 117 -0.27 45.26 -19.82
CA PHE A 117 -0.13 44.52 -21.08
C PHE A 117 0.55 45.37 -22.15
N GLY A 118 1.70 44.87 -22.66
CA GLY A 118 2.37 45.46 -23.81
C GLY A 118 3.13 46.77 -23.53
N ALA A 119 3.29 47.17 -22.26
CA ALA A 119 4.07 48.34 -21.86
C ALA A 119 5.58 48.18 -22.12
N PHE A 120 6.08 46.94 -22.03
CA PHE A 120 7.49 46.57 -22.25
C PHE A 120 7.62 45.47 -23.30
N GLN A 121 8.77 45.42 -23.96
CA GLN A 121 9.11 44.34 -24.92
C GLN A 121 9.49 43.03 -24.21
N LYS A 122 9.96 43.10 -22.95
CA LYS A 122 10.33 41.96 -22.12
C LYS A 122 9.76 42.12 -20.70
N LEU A 123 9.11 41.07 -20.18
CA LEU A 123 8.54 41.07 -18.82
C LEU A 123 9.65 41.19 -17.76
N GLY A 124 9.41 42.03 -16.75
CA GLY A 124 10.33 42.24 -15.62
C GLY A 124 11.60 43.05 -15.95
N ASP A 125 11.66 43.71 -17.11
CA ASP A 125 12.83 44.49 -17.53
C ASP A 125 12.44 45.94 -17.95
N PRO A 126 12.56 46.91 -17.02
CA PRO A 126 12.18 48.31 -17.26
C PRO A 126 12.96 48.99 -18.38
N THR A 127 14.12 48.46 -18.78
CA THR A 127 14.95 49.05 -19.85
C THR A 127 14.37 48.82 -21.25
N THR A 128 13.33 47.99 -21.36
CA THR A 128 12.74 47.57 -22.63
C THR A 128 11.38 48.23 -22.92
N LYS A 129 11.14 49.44 -22.39
CA LYS A 129 9.87 50.15 -22.58
C LYS A 129 9.56 50.35 -24.06
N ARG A 130 8.34 50.01 -24.46
CA ARG A 130 7.90 50.15 -25.85
C ARG A 130 7.80 51.63 -26.21
N GLN A 131 8.44 52.05 -27.30
CA GLN A 131 8.27 53.40 -27.83
C GLN A 131 6.91 53.50 -28.53
N ALA A 132 6.21 54.61 -28.31
CA ALA A 132 5.02 54.93 -29.09
C ALA A 132 5.42 55.11 -30.56
N VAL A 133 4.68 54.48 -31.46
CA VAL A 133 4.75 54.75 -32.90
C VAL A 133 3.94 56.01 -33.17
#